data_AF-A0A4Q3LVB8-F1
#
_entry.id   AF-A0A4Q3LVB8-F1
#
_cell.length_a   1.000
_cell.length_b   1.000
_cell.length_c   1.000
_cell.angle_alpha   90.00
_cell.angle_beta   90.00
_cell.angle_gamma   90.00
#
_symmetry.space_group_name_H-M   'P 1'
#
loop_
_entity.id
_entity.type
_entity.pdbx_description
1 polymer ?
#
loop_
_entity_poly.entity_id
_entity_poly.type
_entity_poly.pdbx_seq_one_letter_code
_entity_poly.pdbx_strand_id
1 'polypeptide(L)'
;MLKLEPRPQASRMWTYGSPLLALMVTVLIGVALFAALGKDPVRGLQVFFWEPIKSQYAIGELMVKATPLLLIALGLAVCFRSNVWNIGAEGQFVIGAVAAGGMALLADKTTGPWIVPAILLAGVLGGMAWAGITALLRDRFNANEILVSLMLVYVATLVLGYLVYGPWKDPMGYNFPQTKTFERVTQIPKLMQGSRVTIGLLLALAGAAALWVFLFRTRAGFAQQVGGLAPAAARYAGFSSRRALWTALLISGGAAGLAGALEVAGPIGQLTP
;
A
#
# COMPACT_ATOMS: atom_id res chain seq x y z
N MET A 1 0.52 50.90 -4.47
CA MET A 1 -0.14 49.58 -4.58
C MET A 1 0.94 48.51 -4.45
N LEU A 2 0.86 47.64 -3.45
CA LEU A 2 1.79 46.51 -3.31
C LEU A 2 1.50 45.51 -4.44
N LYS A 3 2.50 45.27 -5.30
CA LYS A 3 2.40 44.33 -6.43
C LYS A 3 3.13 43.06 -6.02
N LEU A 4 2.40 41.96 -5.89
CA LEU A 4 2.97 40.66 -5.57
C LEU A 4 3.58 40.07 -6.85
N GLU A 5 4.90 40.02 -6.94
CA GLU A 5 5.62 39.37 -8.03
C GLU A 5 6.14 37.99 -7.59
N PRO A 6 5.88 36.92 -8.36
CA PRO A 6 6.38 35.60 -8.04
C PRO A 6 7.90 35.58 -8.11
N ARG A 7 8.55 35.12 -7.04
CA ARG A 7 10.01 35.05 -7.00
C ARG A 7 10.52 33.97 -7.95
N PRO A 8 11.55 34.24 -8.76
CA PRO A 8 12.12 33.25 -9.69
C PRO A 8 12.86 32.10 -8.99
N GLN A 9 13.27 32.28 -7.72
CA GLN A 9 13.90 31.25 -6.91
C GLN A 9 13.24 31.18 -5.53
N ALA A 10 13.03 29.96 -5.04
CA ALA A 10 12.55 29.73 -3.68
C ALA A 10 13.57 30.28 -2.68
N SER A 11 13.10 31.04 -1.67
CA SER A 11 13.96 31.55 -0.63
C SER A 11 14.47 30.41 0.24
N ARG A 12 15.81 30.25 0.35
CA ARG A 12 16.43 29.23 1.20
C ARG A 12 15.91 29.25 2.64
N MET A 13 15.64 30.44 3.18
CA MET A 13 15.05 30.62 4.50
C MET A 13 13.66 29.99 4.59
N TRP A 14 12.79 30.24 3.61
CA TRP A 14 11.44 29.69 3.59
C TRP A 14 11.36 28.22 3.15
N THR A 15 12.37 27.71 2.44
CA THR A 15 12.50 26.28 2.15
C THR A 15 12.62 25.44 3.41
N TYR A 16 13.37 25.91 4.42
CA TYR A 16 13.49 25.24 5.72
C TYR A 16 12.51 25.77 6.77
N GLY A 17 12.14 27.05 6.69
CA GLY A 17 11.22 27.68 7.62
C GLY A 17 9.78 27.20 7.44
N SER A 18 9.33 26.91 6.21
CA SER A 18 7.94 26.50 5.98
C SER A 18 7.61 25.12 6.57
N PRO A 19 8.44 24.06 6.47
CA PRO A 19 8.13 22.78 7.11
C PRO A 19 8.19 22.86 8.63
N LEU A 20 9.13 23.63 9.19
CA LEU A 20 9.22 23.85 10.64
C LEU A 20 8.00 24.60 11.18
N LEU A 21 7.57 25.66 10.49
CA LEU A 21 6.37 26.41 10.86
C LEU A 21 5.12 25.54 10.73
N ALA A 22 5.01 24.75 9.67
CA ALA A 22 3.90 23.80 9.50
C ALA A 22 3.86 22.76 10.64
N LEU A 23 5.02 22.20 11.03
CA LEU A 23 5.12 21.27 12.16
C LEU A 23 4.70 21.95 13.47
N MET A 24 5.21 23.14 13.73
CA MET A 24 4.90 23.90 14.94
C MET A 24 3.41 24.24 15.03
N VAL A 25 2.81 24.72 13.93
CA VAL A 25 1.37 24.98 13.85
C VAL A 25 0.55 23.69 14.06
N THR A 26 0.98 22.57 13.47
CA THR A 26 0.31 21.28 13.66
C THR A 26 0.32 20.84 15.13
N VAL A 27 1.47 20.96 15.82
CA VAL A 27 1.58 20.63 17.24
C VAL A 27 0.71 21.56 18.09
N LEU A 28 0.72 22.86 17.81
CA LEU A 28 -0.09 23.84 18.53
C LEU A 28 -1.60 23.56 18.38
N ILE A 29 -2.05 23.25 17.17
CA ILE A 29 -3.45 22.86 16.92
C ILE A 29 -3.78 21.57 17.66
N GLY A 30 -2.90 20.56 17.63
CA GLY A 30 -3.09 19.31 18.36
C GLY A 30 -3.21 19.51 19.88
N VAL A 31 -2.34 20.34 20.46
CA VAL A 31 -2.40 20.72 21.89
C VAL A 31 -3.72 21.42 22.21
N ALA A 32 -4.13 22.40 21.40
CA ALA A 32 -5.39 23.11 21.58
C ALA A 32 -6.60 22.15 21.52
N LEU A 33 -6.57 21.17 20.62
CA LEU A 33 -7.62 20.17 20.47
C LEU A 33 -7.69 19.22 21.68
N PHE A 34 -6.55 18.73 22.17
CA PHE A 34 -6.53 17.90 23.39
C PHE A 34 -7.00 18.67 24.62
N ALA A 35 -6.58 19.93 24.75
CA ALA A 35 -7.04 20.81 25.82
C ALA A 35 -8.56 21.03 25.74
N ALA A 36 -9.11 21.26 24.55
CA ALA A 36 -10.56 21.40 24.33
C ALA A 36 -11.35 20.12 24.67
N LEU A 37 -10.75 18.95 24.51
CA LEU A 37 -11.32 17.65 24.92
C LEU A 37 -11.15 17.35 26.42
N GLY A 38 -10.54 18.25 27.20
CA GLY A 38 -10.24 18.02 28.62
C GLY A 38 -9.21 16.91 28.86
N LYS A 39 -8.38 16.60 27.87
CA LYS A 39 -7.30 15.61 27.98
C LYS A 39 -5.96 16.33 28.14
N ASP A 40 -5.02 15.69 28.86
CA ASP A 40 -3.66 16.21 28.97
C ASP A 40 -2.98 16.22 27.59
N PRO A 41 -2.66 17.40 27.03
CA PRO A 41 -2.06 17.51 25.70
C PRO A 41 -0.64 16.96 25.66
N VAL A 42 0.11 17.07 26.76
CA VAL A 42 1.50 16.56 26.82
C VAL A 42 1.47 15.04 26.77
N ARG A 43 0.56 14.42 27.52
CA ARG A 43 0.37 12.96 27.47
C ARG A 43 -0.08 12.50 26.08
N GLY A 44 -0.98 13.23 25.43
CA GLY A 44 -1.38 12.97 24.05
C GLY A 44 -0.18 12.98 23.10
N LEU A 45 0.63 14.03 23.12
CA LEU A 45 1.84 14.12 22.31
C LEU A 45 2.85 13.01 22.60
N GLN A 46 3.01 12.61 23.87
CA GLN A 46 3.88 11.48 24.24
C GLN A 46 3.41 10.17 23.62
N VAL A 47 2.10 9.90 23.58
CA VAL A 47 1.54 8.69 22.95
C VAL A 47 1.83 8.65 21.46
N PHE A 48 1.75 9.78 20.76
CA PHE A 48 2.03 9.83 19.32
C PHE A 48 3.51 9.78 18.97
N PHE A 49 4.36 10.52 19.70
CA PHE A 49 5.76 10.72 19.30
C PHE A 49 6.76 9.87 20.10
N TRP A 50 6.47 9.56 21.36
CA TRP A 50 7.43 8.88 22.25
C TRP A 50 7.13 7.39 22.41
N GLU A 51 5.87 7.00 22.61
CA GLU A 51 5.50 5.59 22.83
C GLU A 51 5.94 4.64 21.69
N PRO A 52 5.81 5.00 20.40
CA PRO A 52 6.20 4.12 19.28
C PRO A 52 7.71 3.86 19.20
N ILE A 53 8.55 4.75 19.75
CA ILE A 53 10.02 4.65 19.70
C ILE A 53 10.65 4.27 21.05
N LYS A 54 9.84 4.18 22.10
CA LYS A 54 10.31 3.96 23.49
C LYS A 54 10.97 2.59 23.69
N SER A 55 10.56 1.56 22.93
CA SER A 55 11.05 0.20 23.12
C SER A 55 11.28 -0.52 21.80
N GLN A 56 12.15 -1.53 21.81
CA GLN A 56 12.40 -2.40 20.66
C GLN A 56 11.12 -3.09 20.16
N TYR A 57 10.21 -3.42 21.08
CA TYR A 57 8.91 -3.98 20.75
C TYR A 57 8.02 -2.95 20.03
N ALA A 58 7.96 -1.71 20.51
CA ALA A 58 7.17 -0.64 19.90
C ALA A 58 7.69 -0.30 18.49
N ILE A 59 9.01 -0.27 18.31
CA ILE A 59 9.64 -0.14 16.98
C ILE A 59 9.24 -1.32 16.09
N GLY A 60 9.19 -2.54 16.65
CA GLY A 60 8.69 -3.72 15.94
C GLY A 60 7.25 -3.56 15.44
N GLU A 61 6.32 -3.14 16.30
CA GLU A 61 4.93 -2.89 15.90
C GLU A 61 4.81 -1.77 14.87
N LEU A 62 5.63 -0.71 14.99
CA LEU A 62 5.72 0.35 13.99
C LEU A 62 6.15 -0.23 12.64
N MET A 63 7.16 -1.11 12.60
CA MET A 63 7.63 -1.75 11.37
C MET A 63 6.59 -2.69 10.78
N VAL A 64 5.81 -3.40 11.60
CA VAL A 64 4.70 -4.25 11.13
C VAL A 64 3.69 -3.41 10.35
N LYS A 65 3.33 -2.22 10.84
CA LYS A 65 2.41 -1.32 10.13
C LYS A 65 3.06 -0.54 8.98
N ALA A 66 4.33 -0.19 9.09
CA ALA A 66 5.05 0.52 8.03
C ALA A 66 5.30 -0.35 6.79
N THR A 67 5.49 -1.66 6.96
CA THR A 67 5.80 -2.60 5.87
C THR A 67 4.77 -2.59 4.73
N PRO A 68 3.47 -2.84 4.96
CA PRO A 68 2.47 -2.83 3.89
C PRO A 68 2.30 -1.45 3.28
N LEU A 69 2.35 -0.38 4.09
CA LEU A 69 2.27 1.00 3.60
C LEU A 69 3.43 1.34 2.66
N LEU A 70 4.65 0.89 2.99
CA LEU A 70 5.82 1.11 2.15
C LEU A 70 5.67 0.40 0.79
N LEU A 71 5.22 -0.85 0.78
CA LEU A 71 4.97 -1.59 -0.47
C LEU A 71 3.91 -0.91 -1.35
N ILE A 72 2.79 -0.49 -0.76
CA ILE A 72 1.74 0.24 -1.48
C ILE A 72 2.30 1.56 -2.05
N ALA A 73 3.05 2.31 -1.24
CA ALA A 73 3.66 3.57 -1.66
C ALA A 73 4.66 3.39 -2.81
N LEU A 74 5.46 2.31 -2.79
CA LEU A 74 6.36 1.96 -3.89
C LEU A 74 5.59 1.72 -5.19
N GLY A 75 4.49 0.95 -5.13
CA GLY A 75 3.62 0.73 -6.28
C GLY A 75 3.04 2.03 -6.84
N LEU A 76 2.47 2.86 -5.96
CA LEU A 76 1.88 4.16 -6.32
C LEU A 76 2.91 5.15 -6.88
N ALA A 77 4.15 5.11 -6.40
CA ALA A 77 5.22 5.96 -6.92
C ALA A 77 5.47 5.75 -8.42
N VAL A 78 5.25 4.54 -8.95
CA VAL A 78 5.35 4.28 -10.39
C VAL A 78 4.20 4.92 -11.16
N CYS A 79 2.98 4.79 -10.67
CA CYS A 79 1.79 5.44 -11.23
C CYS A 79 1.97 6.95 -11.30
N PHE A 80 2.35 7.60 -10.20
CA PHE A 80 2.49 9.05 -10.19
C PHE A 80 3.65 9.53 -11.09
N ARG A 81 4.74 8.77 -11.22
CA ARG A 81 5.81 9.09 -12.17
C ARG A 81 5.39 8.98 -13.63
N SER A 82 4.39 8.17 -13.96
CA SER A 82 3.83 8.06 -15.31
C SER A 82 2.59 8.93 -15.54
N ASN A 83 2.28 9.84 -14.61
CA ASN A 83 1.09 10.67 -14.60
C ASN A 83 -0.23 9.87 -14.65
N VAL A 84 -0.20 8.65 -14.09
CA VAL A 84 -1.37 7.81 -13.87
C VAL A 84 -1.78 7.95 -12.42
N TRP A 85 -3.04 8.28 -12.18
CA TRP A 85 -3.57 8.49 -10.83
C TRP A 85 -4.36 7.27 -10.39
N ASN A 86 -3.74 6.46 -9.52
CA ASN A 86 -4.37 5.27 -8.94
C ASN A 86 -4.75 5.56 -7.48
N ILE A 87 -6.05 5.70 -7.20
CA ILE A 87 -6.56 5.83 -5.82
C ILE A 87 -6.98 4.46 -5.27
N GLY A 88 -7.24 3.49 -6.16
CA GLY A 88 -7.74 2.16 -5.83
C GLY A 88 -6.75 1.18 -5.23
N ALA A 89 -5.60 1.63 -4.71
CA ALA A 89 -4.59 0.75 -4.12
C ALA A 89 -5.12 0.01 -2.88
N GLU A 90 -6.03 0.61 -2.12
CA GLU A 90 -6.73 -0.04 -1.02
C GLU A 90 -7.56 -1.25 -1.50
N GLY A 91 -8.29 -1.11 -2.61
CA GLY A 91 -9.03 -2.22 -3.22
C GLY A 91 -8.11 -3.31 -3.74
N GLN A 92 -6.96 -2.93 -4.33
CA GLN A 92 -5.93 -3.88 -4.78
C GLN A 92 -5.31 -4.65 -3.61
N PHE A 93 -5.09 -3.98 -2.48
CA PHE A 93 -4.65 -4.58 -1.22
C PHE A 93 -5.68 -5.58 -0.69
N VAL A 94 -6.96 -5.19 -0.64
CA VAL A 94 -8.06 -6.06 -0.16
C VAL A 94 -8.18 -7.30 -1.03
N ILE A 95 -8.24 -7.17 -2.35
CA ILE A 95 -8.35 -8.33 -3.25
C ILE A 95 -7.07 -9.18 -3.25
N GLY A 96 -5.90 -8.58 -3.08
CA GLY A 96 -4.66 -9.32 -2.85
C GLY A 96 -4.71 -10.15 -1.57
N ALA A 97 -5.22 -9.58 -0.48
CA ALA A 97 -5.43 -10.31 0.77
C ALA A 97 -6.47 -11.44 0.60
N VAL A 98 -7.55 -11.21 -0.14
CA VAL A 98 -8.56 -12.24 -0.47
C VAL A 98 -7.94 -13.39 -1.27
N ALA A 99 -7.17 -13.09 -2.33
CA ALA A 99 -6.53 -14.12 -3.15
C ALA A 99 -5.49 -14.93 -2.36
N ALA A 100 -4.67 -14.24 -1.56
CA ALA A 100 -3.71 -14.86 -0.66
C ALA A 100 -4.39 -15.73 0.42
N GLY A 101 -5.45 -15.20 1.05
CA GLY A 101 -6.23 -15.91 2.05
C GLY A 101 -6.97 -17.12 1.47
N GLY A 102 -7.50 -17.01 0.26
CA GLY A 102 -8.08 -18.15 -0.46
C GLY A 102 -7.06 -19.27 -0.68
N MET A 103 -5.82 -18.93 -1.07
CA MET A 103 -4.74 -19.92 -1.20
C MET A 103 -4.34 -20.51 0.16
N ALA A 104 -4.33 -19.70 1.23
CA ALA A 104 -4.03 -20.15 2.59
C ALA A 104 -5.11 -21.09 3.15
N LEU A 105 -6.38 -20.87 2.81
CA LEU A 105 -7.50 -21.72 3.24
C LEU A 105 -7.52 -23.10 2.56
N LEU A 106 -6.86 -23.24 1.41
CA LEU A 106 -6.69 -24.52 0.73
C LEU A 106 -5.57 -25.38 1.34
N ALA A 107 -4.76 -24.81 2.23
CA ALA A 107 -3.64 -25.51 2.84
C ALA A 107 -4.11 -26.33 4.05
N ASP A 108 -3.59 -27.55 4.15
CA ASP A 108 -3.78 -28.44 5.28
C ASP A 108 -2.49 -28.60 6.10
N LYS A 109 -2.59 -29.25 7.26
CA LYS A 109 -1.44 -29.55 8.14
C LYS A 109 -0.31 -30.33 7.47
N THR A 110 -0.61 -31.04 6.38
CA THR A 110 0.36 -31.82 5.57
C THR A 110 1.02 -31.00 4.47
N THR A 111 0.54 -29.78 4.23
CA THR A 111 1.08 -28.91 3.19
C THR A 111 2.45 -28.42 3.59
N GLY A 112 3.41 -28.44 2.65
CA GLY A 112 4.79 -28.06 2.92
C GLY A 112 5.03 -26.54 2.93
N PRO A 113 6.23 -26.09 3.32
CA PRO A 113 6.59 -24.66 3.38
C PRO A 113 6.51 -23.89 2.05
N TRP A 114 6.40 -24.60 0.92
CA TRP A 114 6.25 -24.03 -0.43
C TRP A 114 4.95 -23.24 -0.61
N ILE A 115 3.98 -23.41 0.29
CA ILE A 115 2.72 -22.68 0.27
C ILE A 115 2.92 -21.18 0.49
N VAL A 116 3.93 -20.76 1.24
CA VAL A 116 4.19 -19.33 1.52
C VAL A 116 4.49 -18.56 0.23
N PRO A 117 5.44 -18.97 -0.63
CA PRO A 117 5.60 -18.38 -1.96
C PRO A 117 4.33 -18.38 -2.81
N ALA A 118 3.53 -19.46 -2.77
CA ALA A 118 2.27 -19.53 -3.52
C ALA A 118 1.24 -18.50 -3.04
N ILE A 119 1.12 -18.30 -1.72
CA ILE A 119 0.26 -17.27 -1.10
C ILE A 119 0.70 -15.86 -1.53
N LEU A 120 2.00 -15.57 -1.50
CA LEU A 120 2.53 -14.28 -1.93
C LEU A 120 2.27 -14.02 -3.42
N LEU A 121 2.49 -15.03 -4.26
CA LEU A 121 2.19 -14.95 -5.69
C LEU A 121 0.69 -14.77 -5.94
N ALA A 122 -0.17 -15.49 -5.23
CA ALA A 122 -1.63 -15.34 -5.33
C ALA A 122 -2.06 -13.91 -4.99
N GLY A 123 -1.51 -13.30 -3.93
CA GLY A 123 -1.81 -11.92 -3.59
C GLY A 123 -1.31 -10.90 -4.61
N VAL A 124 -0.08 -11.07 -5.13
CA VAL A 124 0.45 -10.24 -6.22
C VAL A 124 -0.45 -10.32 -7.46
N LEU A 125 -0.79 -11.53 -7.88
CA LEU A 125 -1.65 -11.75 -9.06
C LEU A 125 -3.07 -11.23 -8.83
N GLY A 126 -3.63 -11.39 -7.64
CA GLY A 126 -4.93 -10.84 -7.27
C GLY A 126 -4.96 -9.31 -7.35
N GLY A 127 -3.95 -8.64 -6.78
CA GLY A 127 -3.82 -7.19 -6.87
C GLY A 127 -3.56 -6.70 -8.30
N MET A 128 -2.72 -7.40 -9.07
CA MET A 128 -2.49 -7.13 -10.50
C MET A 128 -3.78 -7.27 -11.32
N ALA A 129 -4.55 -8.33 -11.11
CA ALA A 129 -5.81 -8.55 -11.79
C ALA A 129 -6.80 -7.42 -11.49
N TRP A 130 -6.90 -7.00 -10.23
CA TRP A 130 -7.78 -5.89 -9.83
C TRP A 130 -7.37 -4.55 -10.43
N ALA A 131 -6.07 -4.23 -10.41
CA ALA A 131 -5.54 -3.04 -11.08
C ALA A 131 -5.73 -3.11 -12.61
N GLY A 132 -5.63 -4.32 -13.17
CA GLY A 132 -5.86 -4.61 -14.58
C GLY A 132 -7.25 -4.24 -15.06
N ILE A 133 -8.28 -4.31 -14.20
CA ILE A 133 -9.63 -3.84 -14.52
C ILE A 133 -9.60 -2.33 -14.81
N THR A 134 -8.96 -1.55 -13.93
CA THR A 134 -8.81 -0.10 -14.13
C THR A 134 -8.00 0.19 -15.40
N ALA A 135 -6.91 -0.55 -15.62
CA ALA A 135 -6.06 -0.38 -16.80
C ALA A 135 -6.84 -0.67 -18.09
N LEU A 136 -7.61 -1.76 -18.13
CA LEU A 136 -8.43 -2.15 -19.27
C LEU A 136 -9.50 -1.12 -19.59
N LEU A 137 -10.21 -0.63 -18.56
CA LEU A 137 -11.27 0.35 -18.73
C LEU A 137 -10.73 1.69 -19.23
N ARG A 138 -9.58 2.12 -18.72
CA ARG A 138 -8.88 3.30 -19.21
C ARG A 138 -8.36 3.11 -20.64
N ASP A 139 -7.71 1.99 -20.94
CA ASP A 139 -7.07 1.73 -22.24
C ASP A 139 -8.09 1.56 -23.37
N ARG A 140 -9.18 0.82 -23.13
CA ARG A 140 -10.15 0.49 -24.18
C ARG A 140 -11.30 1.49 -24.29
N PHE A 141 -11.76 2.03 -23.17
CA PHE A 141 -12.96 2.89 -23.13
C PHE A 141 -12.66 4.33 -22.75
N ASN A 142 -11.37 4.68 -22.55
CA ASN A 142 -10.94 6.01 -22.10
C ASN A 142 -11.65 6.46 -20.81
N ALA A 143 -12.03 5.50 -19.95
CA ALA A 143 -12.67 5.79 -18.68
C ALA A 143 -11.72 6.57 -17.76
N ASN A 144 -12.27 7.37 -16.84
CA ASN A 144 -11.47 8.06 -15.84
C ASN A 144 -10.95 7.06 -14.80
N GLU A 145 -9.64 6.80 -14.83
CA GLU A 145 -8.93 5.87 -13.96
C GLU A 145 -9.04 6.25 -12.47
N ILE A 146 -9.18 7.54 -12.16
CA ILE A 146 -9.36 8.02 -10.78
C ILE A 146 -10.70 7.52 -10.24
N LEU A 147 -11.77 7.77 -10.98
CA LEU A 147 -13.12 7.39 -10.57
C LEU A 147 -13.27 5.86 -10.54
N VAL A 148 -12.79 5.18 -11.59
CA VAL A 148 -12.87 3.71 -11.67
C VAL A 148 -12.11 3.06 -10.52
N SER A 149 -10.86 3.48 -10.28
CA SER A 149 -10.05 2.87 -9.22
C SER A 149 -10.63 3.13 -7.82
N LEU A 150 -11.16 4.32 -7.56
CA LEU A 150 -11.86 4.64 -6.31
C LEU A 150 -13.13 3.79 -6.13
N MET A 151 -13.97 3.71 -7.16
CA MET A 151 -15.21 2.92 -7.10
C MET A 151 -14.93 1.43 -6.86
N LEU A 152 -13.86 0.90 -7.46
CA LEU A 152 -13.45 -0.49 -7.26
C LEU A 152 -12.95 -0.79 -5.84
N VAL A 153 -12.61 0.21 -5.01
CA VAL A 153 -12.31 -0.02 -3.58
C VAL A 153 -13.56 -0.49 -2.84
N TYR A 154 -14.69 0.17 -3.08
CA TYR A 154 -15.97 -0.23 -2.48
C TYR A 154 -16.40 -1.62 -2.94
N VAL A 155 -16.21 -1.93 -4.23
CA VAL A 155 -16.51 -3.27 -4.73
C VAL A 155 -15.60 -4.32 -4.06
N ALA A 156 -14.31 -4.04 -3.90
CA ALA A 156 -13.36 -4.95 -3.25
C ALA A 156 -13.74 -5.24 -1.79
N THR A 157 -14.11 -4.22 -1.02
CA THR A 157 -14.55 -4.36 0.36
C THR A 157 -15.87 -5.13 0.47
N LEU A 158 -16.81 -4.91 -0.45
CA LEU A 158 -18.04 -5.70 -0.53
C LEU A 158 -17.78 -7.16 -0.91
N VAL A 159 -16.82 -7.44 -1.80
CA VAL A 159 -16.41 -8.80 -2.14
C VAL A 159 -15.79 -9.50 -0.93
N LEU A 160 -14.90 -8.84 -0.19
CA LEU A 160 -14.36 -9.36 1.06
C LEU A 160 -15.47 -9.66 2.06
N GLY A 161 -16.40 -8.71 2.26
CA GLY A 161 -17.57 -8.90 3.09
C GLY A 161 -18.38 -10.13 2.67
N TYR A 162 -18.76 -10.23 1.40
CA TYR A 162 -19.50 -11.36 0.87
C TYR A 162 -18.83 -12.70 1.21
N LEU A 163 -17.52 -12.81 1.00
CA LEU A 163 -16.77 -14.04 1.28
C LEU A 163 -16.76 -14.38 2.78
N VAL A 164 -16.47 -13.40 3.63
CA VAL A 164 -16.32 -13.60 5.07
C VAL A 164 -17.66 -13.81 5.79
N TYR A 165 -18.73 -13.17 5.33
CA TYR A 165 -20.09 -13.40 5.85
C TYR A 165 -20.74 -14.65 5.27
N GLY A 166 -20.31 -15.09 4.07
CA GLY A 166 -20.90 -16.20 3.33
C GLY A 166 -19.98 -17.43 3.26
N PRO A 167 -19.41 -17.76 2.08
CA PRO A 167 -18.81 -19.06 1.81
C PRO A 167 -17.56 -19.39 2.64
N TRP A 168 -16.81 -18.38 3.11
CA TRP A 168 -15.57 -18.58 3.86
C TRP A 168 -15.72 -18.38 5.37
N LYS A 169 -16.95 -18.11 5.84
CA LYS A 169 -17.26 -17.93 7.25
C LYS A 169 -16.83 -19.17 8.05
N ASP A 170 -16.14 -18.96 9.16
CA ASP A 170 -15.77 -20.06 10.05
C ASP A 170 -17.02 -20.68 10.70
N PRO A 171 -17.29 -22.00 10.48
CA PRO A 171 -18.38 -22.70 11.17
C PRO A 171 -18.26 -22.67 12.70
N MET A 172 -17.04 -22.52 13.23
CA MET A 172 -16.75 -22.46 14.67
C MET A 172 -16.53 -21.03 15.17
N GLY A 173 -16.75 -20.01 14.33
CA GLY A 173 -16.49 -18.61 14.64
C GLY A 173 -17.57 -17.90 15.47
N TYR A 174 -18.51 -18.63 16.09
CA TYR A 174 -19.61 -18.06 16.92
C TYR A 174 -20.36 -16.88 16.27
N ASN A 175 -20.64 -16.96 14.96
CA ASN A 175 -21.24 -15.90 14.15
C ASN A 175 -20.43 -14.61 13.96
N PHE A 176 -19.16 -14.55 14.40
CA PHE A 176 -18.27 -13.46 14.02
C PHE A 176 -17.91 -13.54 12.52
N PRO A 177 -17.83 -12.40 11.81
CA PRO A 177 -17.44 -12.36 10.41
C PRO A 177 -15.93 -12.49 10.28
N GLN A 178 -15.47 -13.74 10.33
CA GLN A 178 -14.08 -14.11 10.14
C GLN A 178 -13.99 -15.45 9.43
N THR A 179 -12.90 -15.64 8.68
CA THR A 179 -12.57 -16.97 8.14
C THR A 179 -11.96 -17.85 9.21
N LYS A 180 -11.81 -19.14 8.89
CA LYS A 180 -10.97 -20.04 9.70
C LYS A 180 -9.59 -19.42 9.87
N THR A 181 -9.04 -19.54 11.07
CA THR A 181 -7.63 -19.19 11.32
C THR A 181 -6.75 -20.05 10.44
N PHE A 182 -5.82 -19.41 9.72
CA PHE A 182 -4.95 -20.11 8.80
C PHE A 182 -3.99 -21.05 9.54
N GLU A 183 -3.69 -22.17 8.90
CA GLU A 183 -2.77 -23.17 9.45
C GLU A 183 -1.38 -22.57 9.66
N ARG A 184 -0.67 -23.02 10.70
CA ARG A 184 0.65 -22.45 11.07
C ARG A 184 1.67 -22.49 9.93
N VAL A 185 1.57 -23.46 9.03
CA VAL A 185 2.48 -23.60 7.87
C VAL A 185 2.28 -22.48 6.83
N THR A 186 1.09 -21.88 6.80
CA THR A 186 0.78 -20.74 5.91
C THR A 186 1.21 -19.40 6.48
N GLN A 187 1.56 -19.35 7.77
CA GLN A 187 1.98 -18.12 8.43
C GLN A 187 3.34 -17.69 7.94
N ILE A 188 3.44 -16.42 7.58
CA ILE A 188 4.68 -15.85 7.08
C ILE A 188 5.74 -15.87 8.18
N PRO A 189 6.96 -16.38 7.90
CA PRO A 189 8.01 -16.45 8.90
C PRO A 189 8.31 -15.10 9.54
N LYS A 190 8.42 -15.12 10.88
CA LYS A 190 8.83 -13.97 11.68
C LYS A 190 10.35 -13.78 11.55
N LEU A 191 10.79 -12.53 11.51
CA LEU A 191 12.21 -12.19 11.34
C LEU A 191 13.02 -12.42 12.64
N MET A 192 12.37 -12.19 13.79
CA MET A 192 12.99 -12.37 15.11
C MET A 192 12.00 -13.07 16.05
N GLN A 193 12.50 -13.99 16.89
CA GLN A 193 11.69 -14.60 17.94
C GLN A 193 11.27 -13.53 18.96
N GLY A 194 9.98 -13.51 19.33
CA GLY A 194 9.40 -12.49 20.22
C GLY A 194 8.95 -11.20 19.53
N SER A 195 9.18 -11.04 18.22
CA SER A 195 8.68 -9.89 17.43
C SER A 195 7.55 -10.31 16.49
N ARG A 196 6.63 -9.38 16.19
CA ARG A 196 5.61 -9.56 15.14
C ARG A 196 6.12 -9.19 13.74
N VAL A 197 7.34 -8.66 13.64
CA VAL A 197 7.97 -8.33 12.35
C VAL A 197 8.20 -9.60 11.53
N THR A 198 7.72 -9.58 10.29
CA THR A 198 7.82 -10.70 9.33
C THR A 198 8.90 -10.45 8.28
N ILE A 199 9.21 -11.49 7.48
CA ILE A 199 10.05 -11.34 6.27
C ILE A 199 9.51 -10.30 5.28
N GLY A 200 8.25 -9.85 5.44
CA GLY A 200 7.66 -8.78 4.64
C GLY A 200 8.47 -7.49 4.66
N LEU A 201 9.13 -7.16 5.78
CA LEU A 201 10.00 -5.98 5.87
C LEU A 201 11.18 -6.09 4.89
N LEU A 202 11.82 -7.25 4.83
CA LEU A 202 12.93 -7.50 3.90
C LEU A 202 12.45 -7.45 2.44
N LEU A 203 11.27 -8.02 2.16
CA LEU A 203 10.66 -7.93 0.83
C LEU A 203 10.32 -6.49 0.44
N ALA A 204 9.87 -5.67 1.39
CA ALA A 204 9.57 -4.27 1.16
C ALA A 204 10.84 -3.45 0.86
N LEU A 205 11.92 -3.67 1.62
CA LEU A 205 13.23 -3.05 1.35
C LEU A 205 13.84 -3.52 0.03
N ALA A 206 13.77 -4.82 -0.27
CA ALA A 206 14.19 -5.38 -1.54
C ALA A 206 13.35 -4.80 -2.70
N GLY A 207 12.03 -4.63 -2.50
CA GLY A 207 11.13 -3.97 -3.43
C GLY A 207 11.51 -2.52 -3.68
N ALA A 208 11.91 -1.78 -2.65
CA ALA A 208 12.39 -0.40 -2.81
C ALA A 208 13.65 -0.33 -3.68
N ALA A 209 14.62 -1.22 -3.42
CA ALA A 209 15.83 -1.33 -4.23
C ALA A 209 15.52 -1.74 -5.67
N ALA A 210 14.65 -2.74 -5.86
CA ALA A 210 14.22 -3.21 -7.17
C ALA A 210 13.50 -2.11 -7.95
N LEU A 211 12.63 -1.33 -7.29
CA LEU A 211 11.93 -0.22 -7.93
C LEU A 211 12.88 0.92 -8.29
N TRP A 212 13.85 1.22 -7.44
CA TRP A 212 14.89 2.19 -7.76
C TRP A 212 15.69 1.77 -9.01
N VAL A 213 16.11 0.51 -9.09
CA VAL A 213 16.76 -0.03 -10.30
C VAL A 213 15.81 0.08 -11.49
N PHE A 214 14.56 -0.34 -11.36
CA PHE A 214 13.58 -0.27 -12.43
C PHE A 214 13.42 1.16 -12.97
N LEU A 215 13.18 2.14 -12.09
CA LEU A 215 12.93 3.52 -12.50
C LEU A 215 14.17 4.20 -13.08
N PHE A 216 15.34 4.05 -12.45
CA PHE A 216 16.52 4.84 -12.79
C PHE A 216 17.54 4.12 -13.67
N ARG A 217 17.49 2.79 -13.76
CA ARG A 217 18.47 1.99 -14.52
C ARG A 217 17.88 1.24 -15.71
N THR A 218 16.57 1.29 -15.95
CA THR A 218 15.95 0.58 -17.09
C THR A 218 15.31 1.52 -18.11
N ARG A 219 15.25 1.08 -19.37
CA ARG A 219 14.55 1.80 -20.46
C ARG A 219 13.06 1.92 -20.19
N ALA A 220 12.43 0.90 -19.60
CA ALA A 220 11.01 0.91 -19.27
C ALA A 220 10.69 1.97 -18.20
N GLY A 221 11.53 2.07 -17.15
CA GLY A 221 11.41 3.09 -16.11
C GLY A 221 11.65 4.50 -16.64
N PHE A 222 12.63 4.68 -17.53
CA PHE A 222 12.84 5.95 -18.23
C PHE A 222 11.60 6.35 -19.06
N ALA A 223 11.02 5.40 -19.80
CA ALA A 223 9.80 5.64 -20.57
C ALA A 223 8.60 6.04 -19.70
N GLN A 224 8.46 5.47 -18.48
CA GLN A 224 7.44 5.92 -17.51
C GLN A 224 7.62 7.39 -17.17
N GLN A 225 8.83 7.78 -16.77
CA GLN A 225 9.13 9.14 -16.29
C GLN A 225 8.95 10.18 -17.39
N VAL A 226 9.46 9.90 -18.59
CA VAL A 226 9.30 10.81 -19.74
C VAL A 226 7.83 10.88 -20.16
N GLY A 227 7.11 9.74 -20.14
CA GLY A 227 5.68 9.67 -20.41
C GLY A 227 4.85 10.54 -19.48
N GLY A 228 5.21 10.59 -18.19
CA GLY A 228 4.53 11.43 -17.20
C GLY A 228 4.88 12.92 -17.30
N LEU A 229 6.15 13.26 -17.52
CA LEU A 229 6.62 14.65 -17.55
C LEU A 229 6.26 15.38 -18.85
N ALA A 230 6.41 14.70 -20.00
CA ALA A 230 6.21 15.29 -21.31
C ALA A 230 5.59 14.27 -22.28
N PRO A 231 4.27 14.05 -22.24
CA PRO A 231 3.59 13.06 -23.08
C PRO A 231 3.84 13.23 -24.59
N ALA A 232 3.96 14.47 -25.07
CA ALA A 232 4.26 14.76 -26.47
C ALA A 232 5.69 14.32 -26.86
N ALA A 233 6.68 14.62 -26.02
CA ALA A 233 8.06 14.19 -26.23
C ALA A 233 8.20 12.68 -26.14
N ALA A 234 7.47 12.03 -25.24
CA ALA A 234 7.43 10.59 -25.11
C ALA A 234 6.91 9.91 -26.40
N ARG A 235 5.84 10.44 -26.99
CA ARG A 235 5.30 9.96 -28.27
C ARG A 235 6.28 10.17 -29.42
N TYR A 236 6.94 11.33 -29.46
CA TYR A 236 7.99 11.60 -30.45
C TYR A 236 9.17 10.62 -30.33
N ALA A 237 9.57 10.28 -29.12
CA ALA A 237 10.60 9.28 -28.84
C ALA A 237 10.15 7.82 -29.06
N GLY A 238 8.90 7.59 -29.50
CA GLY A 238 8.36 6.24 -29.78
C GLY A 238 7.88 5.46 -28.56
N PHE A 239 7.73 6.10 -27.39
CA PHE A 239 7.20 5.42 -26.21
C PHE A 239 5.68 5.28 -26.27
N SER A 240 5.19 4.06 -25.98
CA SER A 240 3.76 3.75 -25.99
C SER A 240 3.10 4.16 -24.67
N SER A 241 2.16 5.11 -24.72
CA SER A 241 1.34 5.49 -23.57
C SER A 241 0.53 4.32 -23.00
N ARG A 242 0.08 3.41 -23.87
CA ARG A 242 -0.62 2.17 -23.48
C ARG A 242 0.25 1.29 -22.59
N ARG A 243 1.50 1.02 -23.02
CA ARG A 243 2.43 0.23 -22.21
C ARG A 243 2.73 0.92 -20.87
N ALA A 244 2.86 2.25 -20.87
CA ALA A 244 3.08 3.01 -19.65
C ALA A 244 1.94 2.85 -18.64
N LEU A 245 0.69 3.01 -19.09
CA LEU A 245 -0.50 2.81 -18.27
C LEU A 245 -0.55 1.40 -17.65
N TRP A 246 -0.42 0.36 -18.48
CA TRP A 246 -0.51 -1.02 -18.02
C TRP A 246 0.60 -1.39 -17.05
N THR A 247 1.85 -1.05 -17.36
CA THR A 247 2.99 -1.34 -16.48
C THR A 247 2.86 -0.62 -15.15
N ALA A 248 2.45 0.65 -15.14
CA ALA A 248 2.26 1.40 -13.91
C ALA A 248 1.16 0.79 -13.01
N LEU A 249 -0.02 0.52 -13.57
CA LEU A 249 -1.13 -0.05 -12.80
C LEU A 249 -0.84 -1.48 -12.34
N LEU A 250 -0.22 -2.33 -13.17
CA LEU A 250 0.13 -3.69 -12.77
C LEU A 250 1.21 -3.71 -11.69
N ILE A 251 2.22 -2.84 -11.75
CA ILE A 251 3.23 -2.74 -10.68
C ILE A 251 2.57 -2.23 -9.38
N SER A 252 1.70 -1.23 -9.47
CA SER A 252 0.94 -0.74 -8.31
C SER A 252 0.05 -1.83 -7.70
N GLY A 253 -0.71 -2.53 -8.53
CA GLY A 253 -1.58 -3.63 -8.11
C GLY A 253 -0.81 -4.78 -7.50
N GLY A 254 0.32 -5.18 -8.11
CA GLY A 254 1.17 -6.24 -7.58
C GLY A 254 1.80 -5.87 -6.24
N ALA A 255 2.28 -4.63 -6.07
CA ALA A 255 2.85 -4.17 -4.82
C ALA A 255 1.80 -4.05 -3.70
N ALA A 256 0.62 -3.50 -4.01
CA ALA A 256 -0.49 -3.44 -3.06
C ALA A 256 -1.03 -4.84 -2.71
N GLY A 257 -1.13 -5.73 -3.70
CA GLY A 257 -1.55 -7.11 -3.49
C GLY A 257 -0.56 -7.93 -2.66
N LEU A 258 0.74 -7.72 -2.86
CA LEU A 258 1.79 -8.28 -2.01
C LEU A 258 1.66 -7.79 -0.56
N ALA A 259 1.40 -6.49 -0.37
CA ALA A 259 1.14 -5.93 0.97
C ALA A 259 -0.07 -6.60 1.63
N GLY A 260 -1.15 -6.86 0.88
CA GLY A 260 -2.32 -7.59 1.35
C GLY A 260 -2.01 -9.02 1.78
N ALA A 261 -1.24 -9.75 0.96
CA ALA A 261 -0.78 -11.09 1.29
C ALA A 261 0.07 -11.13 2.57
N LEU A 262 0.97 -10.16 2.71
CA LEU A 262 1.86 -10.06 3.86
C LEU A 262 1.09 -9.75 5.16
N GLU A 263 0.07 -8.89 5.11
CA GLU A 263 -0.74 -8.53 6.28
C GLU A 263 -1.66 -9.69 6.70
N VAL A 264 -2.32 -10.34 5.73
CA VAL A 264 -3.30 -11.40 6.03
C VAL A 264 -2.63 -12.69 6.51
N ALA A 265 -1.55 -13.12 5.86
CA ALA A 265 -0.85 -14.35 6.21
C ALA A 265 0.25 -14.15 7.27
N GLY A 266 0.54 -12.90 7.66
CA GLY A 266 1.51 -12.57 8.70
C GLY A 266 0.83 -12.26 10.04
N PRO A 267 0.63 -10.97 10.37
CA PRO A 267 0.18 -10.54 11.69
C PRO A 267 -1.29 -10.83 12.01
N ILE A 268 -2.17 -10.97 11.00
CA ILE A 268 -3.61 -11.21 11.21
C ILE A 268 -3.89 -12.72 11.31
N GLY A 269 -3.40 -13.51 10.36
CA GLY A 269 -3.56 -14.97 10.34
C GLY A 269 -4.96 -15.46 9.96
N GLN A 270 -5.83 -14.57 9.48
CA GLN A 270 -7.17 -14.85 8.98
C GLN A 270 -7.69 -13.65 8.19
N LEU A 271 -8.77 -13.84 7.43
CA LEU A 271 -9.48 -12.74 6.77
C LEU A 271 -10.61 -12.22 7.67
N THR A 272 -10.62 -10.90 7.85
CA THR A 272 -11.66 -10.12 8.53
C THR A 272 -11.97 -8.88 7.70
N PRO A 273 -13.22 -8.41 7.69
CA PRO A 273 -13.60 -7.18 7.01
C PRO A 273 -12.95 -5.93 7.62
#